data_AF-A0A7C7NQ76-F1
#
_entry.id   AF-A0A7C7NQ76-F1
#
_cell.length_a   1.000
_cell.length_b   1.000
_cell.length_c   1.000
_cell.angle_alpha   90.00
_cell.angle_beta   90.00
_cell.angle_gamma   90.00
#
_symmetry.space_group_name_H-M   'P 1'
#
loop_
_entity.id
_entity.type
_entity.pdbx_description
1 polymer ?
#
loop_
_entity_poly.entity_id
_entity_poly.type
_entity_poly.pdbx_seq_one_letter_code
_entity_poly.pdbx_strand_id
1 'polypeptide(L)' 'REAGKPFEIEISGGIREDNIREYALTGVDYISSGSVIHSARWLDLSMKVV' A
#
# COMPACT_ATOMS: atom_id res chain seq x y z
N ARG A 1 -8.12 21.20 -27.19
CA ARG A 1 -6.84 20.56 -26.83
C ARG A 1 -7.14 19.72 -25.61
N GLU A 2 -7.26 18.40 -25.75
CA GLU A 2 -7.28 17.52 -24.58
C GLU A 2 -5.94 17.72 -23.88
N ALA A 3 -5.97 18.27 -22.67
CA ALA A 3 -4.80 18.25 -21.81
C ALA A 3 -4.47 16.77 -21.58
N GLY A 4 -3.26 16.35 -21.95
CA GLY A 4 -2.81 14.97 -21.73
C GLY A 4 -3.02 14.57 -20.27
N LYS A 5 -3.29 13.27 -20.04
CA LYS A 5 -3.54 12.72 -18.70
C LYS A 5 -2.51 13.28 -17.71
N PRO A 6 -2.94 13.83 -16.56
CA PRO A 6 -2.00 14.31 -15.55
C PRO A 6 -1.00 13.21 -15.18
N PHE A 7 0.24 13.62 -14.86
CA PHE A 7 1.28 12.70 -14.43
C PHE A 7 0.82 11.94 -13.20
N GLU A 8 0.95 10.62 -13.23
CA GLU A 8 0.67 9.77 -12.08
C GLU A 8 1.78 9.93 -11.03
N ILE A 9 1.38 10.08 -9.77
CA ILE A 9 2.28 10.25 -8.63
C ILE A 9 2.24 9.00 -7.75
N GLU A 10 3.42 8.46 -7.45
CA GLU A 10 3.61 7.35 -6.52
C GLU A 10 4.42 7.80 -5.29
N ILE A 11 4.00 7.35 -4.11
CA ILE A 11 4.79 7.44 -2.87
C ILE A 11 5.28 6.05 -2.47
N SER A 12 6.57 5.93 -2.16
CA SER A 12 7.20 4.68 -1.70
C SER A 12 8.18 4.93 -0.54
N GLY A 13 8.38 3.89 0.27
CA GLY A 13 9.35 3.89 1.38
C GLY A 13 8.78 4.36 2.72
N GLY A 14 9.11 3.64 3.80
CA GLY A 14 8.73 4.04 5.17
C GLY A 14 7.22 4.02 5.49
N ILE A 15 6.39 3.47 4.59
CA ILE A 15 4.94 3.36 4.78
C ILE A 15 4.61 2.33 5.86
N ARG A 16 3.75 2.71 6.79
CA ARG A 16 3.31 1.96 7.96
C ARG A 16 1.81 2.18 8.16
N GLU A 17 1.17 1.32 8.96
CA GLU A 17 -0.26 1.40 9.23
C GLU A 17 -0.69 2.72 9.88
N ASP A 18 0.21 3.32 10.68
CA ASP A 18 -0.02 4.60 11.36
C ASP A 18 0.04 5.82 10.44
N ASN A 19 0.82 5.77 9.36
CA ASN A 19 1.08 6.92 8.48
C ASN A 19 0.43 6.82 7.09
N ILE A 20 0.00 5.64 6.65
CA ILE A 20 -0.51 5.41 5.28
C ILE A 20 -1.70 6.32 4.92
N ARG A 21 -2.56 6.63 5.90
CA ARG A 21 -3.73 7.48 5.69
C ARG A 21 -3.34 8.92 5.36
N GLU A 22 -2.32 9.46 6.01
CA GLU A 22 -1.85 10.82 5.77
C GLU A 22 -1.38 10.96 4.32
N TYR A 23 -0.58 10.01 3.84
CA TYR A 23 -0.13 9.96 2.45
C TYR A 23 -1.26 9.72 1.45
N ALA A 24 -2.26 8.91 1.78
CA ALA A 24 -3.41 8.69 0.90
C ALA A 24 -4.25 9.96 0.68
N LEU A 25 -4.28 10.85 1.67
CA LEU A 25 -5.04 12.11 1.60
C LEU A 25 -4.32 13.20 0.80
N THR A 26 -3.05 13.04 0.43
CA THR A 26 -2.32 14.04 -0.38
C THR A 26 -2.72 14.03 -1.86
N GLY A 27 -3.59 13.10 -2.28
CA GLY A 27 -4.09 13.01 -3.65
C GLY A 27 -3.15 12.30 -4.62
N VAL A 28 -2.32 11.38 -4.11
CA VAL A 28 -1.45 10.54 -4.95
C VAL A 28 -2.23 9.38 -5.56
N ASP A 29 -1.80 8.95 -6.75
CA ASP A 29 -2.44 7.86 -7.47
C ASP A 29 -2.09 6.49 -6.87
N TYR A 30 -0.85 6.34 -6.37
CA TYR A 30 -0.35 5.08 -5.85
C TYR A 30 0.46 5.24 -4.56
N ILE A 31 0.33 4.25 -3.68
CA ILE A 31 1.19 4.08 -2.50
C ILE A 31 1.76 2.67 -2.54
N SER A 32 3.08 2.58 -2.54
CA SER A 32 3.81 1.32 -2.48
C SER A 32 4.33 1.09 -1.06
N SER A 33 4.02 -0.09 -0.52
CA SER A 33 4.53 -0.53 0.78
C SER A 33 5.18 -1.90 0.65
N GLY A 34 6.45 -2.00 1.03
CA GLY A 34 7.10 -3.30 1.10
C GLY A 34 6.73 -4.10 2.35
N SER A 35 6.01 -3.52 3.32
CA SER A 35 5.65 -4.21 4.57
C SER A 35 4.92 -5.53 4.34
N VAL A 36 4.17 -5.65 3.23
CA VAL A 36 3.48 -6.87 2.80
C VAL A 36 4.39 -7.98 2.26
N ILE A 37 5.65 -7.70 1.91
CA ILE A 37 6.58 -8.71 1.35
C ILE A 37 7.80 -8.99 2.24
N HIS A 38 8.30 -8.01 3.00
CA HIS A 38 9.45 -8.20 3.91
C HIS A 38 9.08 -8.20 5.39
N SER A 39 7.80 -7.96 5.73
CA SER A 39 7.30 -7.93 7.12
C SER A 39 5.88 -8.50 7.24
N ALA A 40 5.49 -9.39 6.32
CA ALA A 40 4.18 -10.03 6.34
C ALA A 40 3.98 -10.80 7.65
N ARG A 41 2.80 -10.64 8.28
CA ARG A 41 2.41 -11.48 9.40
C ARG A 41 1.99 -12.86 8.87
N TRP A 42 2.54 -13.90 9.48
CA TRP A 42 2.18 -15.28 9.17
C TRP A 42 0.77 -15.57 9.66
N LEU A 43 -0.07 -16.14 8.81
CA LEU A 43 -1.38 -16.65 9.19
C LEU A 43 -1.20 -18.01 9.87
N ASP A 44 -1.72 -18.14 11.09
CA ASP A 44 -1.78 -19.43 11.78
C ASP A 44 -2.95 -20.25 11.22
N LEU A 45 -2.64 -21.36 10.57
CA LEU A 45 -3.60 -22.21 9.88
C LEU A 45 -3.54 -23.62 10.48
N SER A 46 -4.69 -24.14 10.91
CA SER A 46 -4.83 -25.52 11.35
C SER A 46 -6.04 -26.19 10.69
N MET A 47 -5.91 -27.48 10.36
CA MET A 47 -6.97 -28.28 9.77
C MET A 47 -7.46 -29.30 10.79
N LYS A 48 -8.72 -29.17 11.22
CA LYS A 48 -9.39 -30.16 12.07
C LYS A 48 -10.17 -31.11 11.16
N VAL A 49 -9.72 -32.37 11.10
CA VAL A 49 -10.45 -33.44 10.42
C VAL A 49 -11.46 -34.03 11.41
N VAL A 50 -12.71 -34.18 10.97
CA VAL A 50 -13.81 -34.83 11.70
C VAL A 50 -14.24 -36.09 10.97
#